data_AF-A0A3B4ZMK9-F1
#
_entry.id   AF-A0A3B4ZMK9-F1
#
_cell.length_a   1.000
_cell.length_b   1.000
_cell.length_c   1.000
_cell.angle_alpha   90.00
_cell.angle_beta   90.00
_cell.angle_gamma   90.00
#
_symmetry.space_group_name_H-M   'P 1'
#
loop_
_entity.id
_entity.type
_entity.pdbx_description
1 polymer ?
#
loop_
_entity_poly.entity_id
_entity_poly.type
_entity_poly.pdbx_seq_one_letter_code
_entity_poly.pdbx_strand_id
1 'polypeptide(L)'
;MQGRASNQQTYQEGRGRSLRHLSTFTQFIHHQHSAAAAARPQQYTGVLQLCSTHTPQYCVALLLLCLQMDSPAPPSLSPVAIFSLLACGVQVLAAVLLTHRYGGRSSAQDRWVLLWLFYDVIVHLTLEGPFVYTSLVVCCLHFQEGPKADSRWLVSDPTIVSVEILTVVLDSLLALLLIHAVLNDKYYRHFLQIALSVCELYGGWMTFCPDWLLGSPHLDTSSWLHLWVYLVFFNGVWVLVPVLLLAQSWFCLRSLHTLRTDKNHISRKNM
;
A
#
# COMPACT_ATOMS: atom_id res chain seq x y z
N MET A 1 15.24 -9.74 56.10
CA MET A 1 13.99 -9.11 55.59
C MET A 1 14.24 -7.90 54.66
N GLN A 2 15.43 -7.72 54.07
CA GLN A 2 15.73 -6.55 53.20
C GLN A 2 15.56 -6.77 51.69
N GLY A 3 15.43 -8.01 51.21
CA GLY A 3 15.34 -8.29 49.76
C GLY A 3 13.94 -8.13 49.14
N ARG A 4 12.86 -8.10 49.93
CA ARG A 4 11.47 -8.04 49.40
C ARG A 4 10.98 -6.63 49.13
N ALA A 5 11.51 -5.63 49.84
CA ALA A 5 11.12 -4.22 49.69
C ALA A 5 11.72 -3.58 48.42
N SER A 6 12.97 -3.93 48.07
CA SER A 6 13.66 -3.43 46.87
C SER A 6 12.91 -3.77 45.57
N ASN A 7 12.44 -5.01 45.41
CA ASN A 7 11.75 -5.44 44.19
C ASN A 7 10.36 -4.79 44.00
N GLN A 8 9.67 -4.44 45.09
CA GLN A 8 8.38 -3.73 45.00
C GLN A 8 8.56 -2.28 44.55
N GLN A 9 9.65 -1.63 44.96
CA GLN A 9 9.93 -0.24 44.63
C GLN A 9 10.31 -0.07 43.14
N THR A 10 11.14 -0.98 42.61
CA THR A 10 11.53 -1.00 41.19
C THR A 10 10.33 -1.30 40.26
N TYR A 11 9.41 -2.17 40.70
CA TYR A 11 8.21 -2.50 39.94
C TYR A 11 7.19 -1.34 39.88
N GLN A 12 7.03 -0.60 40.99
CA GLN A 12 6.18 0.60 41.03
C GLN A 12 6.77 1.76 40.22
N GLU A 13 8.10 1.94 40.25
CA GLU A 13 8.78 2.94 39.42
C GLU A 13 8.69 2.62 37.92
N GLY A 14 8.78 1.34 37.53
CA GLY A 14 8.60 0.89 36.15
C GLY A 14 7.18 1.11 35.63
N ARG A 15 6.17 0.80 36.46
CA ARG A 15 4.75 1.05 36.15
C ARG A 15 4.45 2.55 36.06
N GLY A 16 5.03 3.37 36.93
CA GLY A 16 4.92 4.83 36.88
C GLY A 16 5.63 5.47 35.68
N ARG A 17 6.73 4.89 35.18
CA ARG A 17 7.37 5.32 33.91
C ARG A 17 6.52 4.95 32.70
N SER A 18 5.98 3.73 32.65
CA SER A 18 5.10 3.28 31.55
C SER A 18 3.80 4.09 31.46
N LEU A 19 3.17 4.40 32.60
CA LEU A 19 1.97 5.24 32.65
C LEU A 19 2.24 6.70 32.25
N ARG A 20 3.43 7.24 32.54
CA ARG A 20 3.86 8.57 32.06
C ARG A 20 4.07 8.60 30.54
N HIS A 21 4.67 7.56 29.97
CA HIS A 21 4.80 7.46 28.51
C HIS A 21 3.44 7.34 27.80
N LEU A 22 2.50 6.58 28.37
CA LEU A 22 1.13 6.49 27.87
C LEU A 22 0.40 7.84 28.00
N SER A 23 0.53 8.56 29.12
CA SER A 23 -0.09 9.88 29.26
C SER A 23 0.50 10.93 28.32
N THR A 24 1.82 10.90 28.08
CA THR A 24 2.48 11.79 27.12
C THR A 24 2.08 11.47 25.68
N PHE A 25 1.89 10.18 25.34
CA PHE A 25 1.41 9.78 24.01
C PHE A 25 -0.06 10.16 23.79
N THR A 26 -0.93 9.96 24.78
CA THR A 26 -2.32 10.41 24.71
C THR A 26 -2.42 11.94 24.65
N GLN A 27 -1.57 12.67 25.39
CA GLN A 27 -1.49 14.13 25.30
C GLN A 27 -0.97 14.60 23.93
N PHE A 28 -0.04 13.88 23.31
CA PHE A 28 0.43 14.17 21.96
C PHE A 28 -0.69 13.98 20.92
N ILE A 29 -1.42 12.86 20.98
CA ILE A 29 -2.58 12.61 20.11
C ILE A 29 -3.67 13.68 20.32
N HIS A 30 -3.98 14.02 21.58
CA HIS A 30 -5.01 15.01 21.89
C HIS A 30 -4.61 16.43 21.47
N HIS A 31 -3.32 16.78 21.55
CA HIS A 31 -2.80 18.05 21.07
C HIS A 31 -2.83 18.13 19.53
N GLN A 32 -2.55 17.02 18.83
CA GLN A 32 -2.66 16.94 17.36
C GLN A 32 -4.12 17.12 16.89
N HIS A 33 -5.08 16.47 17.55
CA HIS A 33 -6.51 16.63 17.24
C HIS A 33 -7.02 18.07 17.51
N SER A 34 -6.59 18.71 18.59
CA SER A 34 -6.98 20.09 18.92
C SER A 34 -6.35 21.13 17.99
N ALA A 35 -5.10 20.91 17.54
CA ALA A 35 -4.43 21.79 16.58
C ALA A 35 -5.05 21.71 15.18
N ALA A 36 -5.44 20.51 14.73
CA ALA A 36 -6.13 20.30 13.46
C ALA A 36 -7.54 20.92 13.42
N ALA A 37 -8.21 21.05 14.57
CA ALA A 37 -9.53 21.69 14.65
C ALA A 37 -9.47 23.22 14.53
N ALA A 38 -8.39 23.86 15.01
CA ALA A 38 -8.25 25.31 15.06
C ALA A 38 -7.72 25.96 13.76
N ALA A 39 -7.01 25.22 12.90
CA ALA A 39 -6.40 25.75 11.68
C ALA A 39 -7.37 25.91 10.48
N ARG A 40 -8.60 25.39 10.60
CA ARG A 40 -9.54 25.24 9.49
C ARG A 40 -9.94 26.54 8.75
N PRO A 41 -10.07 27.74 9.35
CA PRO A 41 -10.58 28.90 8.59
C PRO A 41 -9.52 29.81 7.95
N GLN A 42 -8.28 29.83 8.46
CA GLN A 42 -7.25 30.82 8.05
C GLN A 42 -6.27 30.34 6.98
N GLN A 43 -6.25 29.04 6.67
CA GLN A 43 -5.31 28.45 5.72
C GLN A 43 -5.70 28.67 4.25
N TYR A 44 -6.95 29.04 3.95
CA TYR A 44 -7.47 29.13 2.59
C TYR A 44 -6.91 30.30 1.76
N THR A 45 -6.58 31.44 2.39
CA THR A 45 -6.17 32.66 1.66
C THR A 45 -4.69 32.69 1.28
N GLY A 46 -3.82 32.03 2.05
CA GLY A 46 -2.37 31.96 1.75
C GLY A 46 -2.00 30.86 0.75
N VAL A 47 -2.80 29.79 0.66
CA VAL A 47 -2.53 28.61 -0.17
C VAL A 47 -2.71 28.90 -1.67
N LEU A 48 -3.65 29.77 -2.06
CA LEU A 48 -3.84 30.18 -3.45
C LEU A 48 -2.63 30.92 -4.02
N GLN A 49 -1.84 31.58 -3.19
CA GLN A 49 -0.70 32.41 -3.63
C GLN A 49 0.61 31.60 -3.78
N LEU A 50 0.77 30.51 -3.04
CA LEU A 50 1.93 29.60 -3.16
C LEU A 50 1.81 28.62 -4.33
N CYS A 51 0.59 28.25 -4.72
CA CYS A 51 0.38 27.28 -5.80
C CYS A 51 0.76 27.85 -7.19
N SER A 52 0.89 29.17 -7.32
CA SER A 52 1.22 29.85 -8.60
C SER A 52 2.71 29.93 -8.90
N THR A 53 3.61 29.66 -7.93
CA THR A 53 5.05 29.96 -8.07
C THR A 53 5.94 28.73 -8.22
N HIS A 54 5.47 27.53 -7.88
CA HIS A 54 6.28 26.31 -7.93
C HIS A 54 5.48 25.08 -8.36
N THR A 55 5.19 24.94 -9.65
CA THR A 55 4.74 23.67 -10.24
C THR A 55 5.80 23.12 -11.19
N PRO A 56 6.43 21.97 -10.91
CA PRO A 56 7.14 21.22 -11.94
C PRO A 56 6.12 20.59 -12.90
N GLN A 57 6.48 20.56 -14.19
CA GLN A 57 5.66 20.16 -15.34
C GLN A 57 4.99 18.76 -15.26
N TYR A 58 5.31 17.96 -14.25
CA TYR A 58 4.74 16.62 -14.03
C TYR A 58 3.34 16.64 -13.37
N CYS A 59 2.95 17.73 -12.70
CA CYS A 59 1.59 17.89 -12.18
C CYS A 59 0.55 18.17 -13.29
N VAL A 60 0.99 18.57 -14.49
CA VAL A 60 0.10 19.06 -15.55
C VAL A 60 -0.80 17.95 -16.10
N ALA A 61 -0.38 16.68 -16.09
CA ALA A 61 -1.23 15.57 -16.55
C ALA A 61 -2.42 15.29 -15.61
N LEU A 62 -2.22 15.36 -14.29
CA LEU A 62 -3.32 15.28 -13.31
C LEU A 62 -4.15 16.58 -13.26
N LEU A 63 -3.51 17.74 -13.43
CA LEU A 63 -4.20 19.04 -13.43
C LEU A 63 -5.07 19.23 -14.68
N LEU A 64 -4.64 18.74 -15.85
CA LEU A 64 -5.42 18.78 -17.10
C LEU A 64 -6.62 17.81 -17.07
N LEU A 65 -6.54 16.73 -16.29
CA LEU A 65 -7.70 15.85 -16.03
C LEU A 65 -8.74 16.54 -15.13
N CYS A 66 -8.32 17.42 -14.22
CA CYS A 66 -9.23 18.17 -13.35
C CYS A 66 -9.91 19.38 -14.01
N LEU A 67 -9.39 19.92 -15.12
CA LEU A 67 -9.91 21.16 -15.74
C LEU A 67 -11.10 20.99 -16.70
N GLN A 68 -11.61 19.77 -16.93
CA GLN A 68 -12.45 19.51 -18.11
C GLN A 68 -13.89 19.04 -17.87
N MET A 69 -14.49 19.19 -16.67
CA MET A 69 -15.67 18.39 -16.32
C MET A 69 -16.85 19.09 -15.63
N ASP A 70 -17.13 20.35 -15.95
CA ASP A 70 -18.45 20.94 -15.66
C ASP A 70 -19.48 20.51 -16.73
N SER A 71 -20.24 19.43 -16.47
CA SER A 71 -21.51 19.16 -17.16
C SER A 71 -22.42 18.25 -16.35
N PRO A 72 -23.70 18.61 -16.13
CA PRO A 72 -24.63 17.82 -15.35
C PRO A 72 -25.39 16.82 -16.26
N ALA A 73 -25.08 15.52 -16.16
CA ALA A 73 -25.87 14.43 -16.76
C ALA A 73 -25.76 13.12 -15.91
N PRO A 74 -26.78 12.24 -15.91
CA PRO A 74 -26.98 11.16 -14.91
C PRO A 74 -26.19 9.85 -15.25
N PRO A 75 -26.27 8.75 -14.47
CA PRO A 75 -25.16 7.85 -14.19
C PRO A 75 -24.83 6.88 -15.34
N SER A 76 -23.86 7.25 -16.16
CA SER A 76 -23.18 6.32 -17.05
C SER A 76 -21.75 6.79 -17.22
N LEU A 77 -20.79 5.96 -16.77
CA LEU A 77 -19.33 6.14 -16.80
C LEU A 77 -18.86 7.60 -16.83
N SER A 78 -18.53 8.15 -15.66
CA SER A 78 -17.90 9.46 -15.59
C SER A 78 -16.60 9.47 -16.42
N PRO A 79 -16.24 10.58 -17.07
CA PRO A 79 -14.96 10.70 -17.76
C PRO A 79 -13.76 10.39 -16.86
N VAL A 80 -13.83 10.72 -15.57
CA VAL A 80 -12.85 10.30 -14.57
C VAL A 80 -12.73 8.77 -14.52
N ALA A 81 -13.84 8.04 -14.56
CA ALA A 81 -13.82 6.57 -14.62
C ALA A 81 -13.19 6.05 -15.91
N ILE A 82 -13.44 6.69 -17.05
CA ILE A 82 -12.83 6.30 -18.33
C ILE A 82 -11.32 6.52 -18.28
N PHE A 83 -10.87 7.70 -17.87
CA PHE A 83 -9.44 8.01 -17.82
C PHE A 83 -8.68 7.16 -16.80
N SER A 84 -9.27 6.88 -15.63
CA SER A 84 -8.67 5.99 -14.64
C SER A 84 -8.53 4.56 -15.17
N LEU A 85 -9.56 4.01 -15.83
CA LEU A 85 -9.48 2.68 -16.45
C LEU A 85 -8.47 2.62 -17.60
N LEU A 86 -8.37 3.68 -18.42
CA LEU A 86 -7.35 3.78 -19.46
C LEU A 86 -5.94 3.83 -18.85
N ALA A 87 -5.74 4.59 -17.77
CA ALA A 87 -4.47 4.63 -17.05
C ALA A 87 -4.09 3.24 -16.51
N CYS A 88 -5.04 2.51 -15.92
CA CYS A 88 -4.81 1.11 -15.52
C CYS A 88 -4.43 0.23 -16.70
N GLY A 89 -5.08 0.39 -17.86
CA GLY A 89 -4.73 -0.33 -19.09
C GLY A 89 -3.29 -0.05 -19.55
N VAL A 90 -2.85 1.21 -19.48
CA VAL A 90 -1.47 1.61 -19.79
C VAL A 90 -0.47 1.00 -18.81
N GLN A 91 -0.78 0.97 -17.51
CA GLN A 91 0.08 0.33 -16.49
C GLN A 91 0.24 -1.17 -16.76
N VAL A 92 -0.86 -1.88 -17.08
CA VAL A 92 -0.81 -3.30 -17.44
C VAL A 92 0.01 -3.51 -18.71
N LEU A 93 -0.20 -2.69 -19.74
CA LEU A 93 0.58 -2.76 -20.96
C LEU A 93 2.08 -2.56 -20.69
N ALA A 94 2.45 -1.57 -19.88
CA ALA A 94 3.83 -1.35 -19.48
C ALA A 94 4.42 -2.58 -18.75
N ALA A 95 3.69 -3.17 -17.81
CA ALA A 95 4.11 -4.39 -17.12
C ALA A 95 4.30 -5.59 -18.08
N VAL A 96 3.42 -5.75 -19.07
CA VAL A 96 3.54 -6.78 -20.12
C VAL A 96 4.79 -6.55 -20.96
N LEU A 97 5.05 -5.31 -21.38
CA LEU A 97 6.23 -4.96 -22.17
C LEU A 97 7.53 -5.20 -21.39
N LEU A 98 7.58 -4.84 -20.11
CA LEU A 98 8.72 -5.11 -19.23
C LEU A 98 8.93 -6.62 -19.06
N THR A 99 7.86 -7.38 -18.81
CA THR A 99 7.92 -8.84 -18.69
C THR A 99 8.41 -9.48 -19.97
N HIS A 100 7.96 -9.01 -21.13
CA HIS A 100 8.44 -9.51 -22.41
C HIS A 100 9.92 -9.17 -22.64
N ARG A 101 10.35 -7.97 -22.25
CA ARG A 101 11.72 -7.47 -22.42
C ARG A 101 12.75 -8.15 -21.52
N TYR A 102 12.37 -8.49 -20.28
CA TYR A 102 13.28 -9.04 -19.27
C TYR A 102 13.07 -10.53 -18.99
N GLY A 103 11.86 -11.06 -19.19
CA GLY A 103 11.49 -12.45 -18.86
C GLY A 103 11.80 -13.51 -19.93
N GLY A 104 12.53 -13.16 -21.00
CA GLY A 104 12.73 -14.04 -22.16
C GLY A 104 13.43 -15.38 -21.89
N ARG A 105 14.14 -15.52 -20.77
CA ARG A 105 14.80 -16.78 -20.35
C ARG A 105 14.10 -17.48 -19.17
N SER A 106 13.02 -16.89 -18.66
CA SER A 106 12.34 -17.33 -17.45
C SER A 106 11.27 -18.38 -17.77
N SER A 107 10.96 -19.24 -16.79
CA SER A 107 9.88 -20.23 -16.94
C SER A 107 8.51 -19.56 -17.10
N ALA A 108 7.50 -20.28 -17.60
CA ALA A 108 6.15 -19.72 -17.74
C ALA A 108 5.58 -19.21 -16.40
N GLN A 109 5.87 -19.91 -15.30
CA GLN A 109 5.48 -19.49 -13.96
C GLN A 109 6.19 -18.20 -13.56
N ASP A 110 7.49 -18.12 -13.79
CA ASP A 110 8.27 -16.92 -13.47
C ASP A 110 7.85 -15.71 -14.30
N ARG A 111 7.38 -15.90 -15.53
CA ARG A 111 6.83 -14.82 -16.34
C ARG A 111 5.56 -14.23 -15.74
N TRP A 112 4.69 -15.07 -15.16
CA TRP A 112 3.50 -14.57 -14.44
C TRP A 112 3.88 -13.84 -13.15
N VAL A 113 4.86 -14.35 -12.40
CA VAL A 113 5.39 -13.66 -11.22
C VAL A 113 6.01 -12.31 -11.61
N LEU A 114 6.84 -12.27 -12.64
CA LEU A 114 7.43 -11.02 -13.13
C LEU A 114 6.38 -10.03 -13.61
N LEU A 115 5.33 -10.48 -14.30
CA LEU A 115 4.23 -9.63 -14.71
C LEU A 115 3.55 -8.96 -13.53
N TRP A 116 3.24 -9.73 -12.49
CA TRP A 116 2.70 -9.19 -11.24
C TRP A 116 3.66 -8.17 -10.64
N LEU A 117 4.93 -8.51 -10.44
CA LEU A 117 5.87 -7.63 -9.76
C LEU A 117 6.16 -6.34 -10.51
N PHE A 118 6.21 -6.38 -11.85
CA PHE A 118 6.32 -5.15 -12.63
C PHE A 118 5.06 -4.29 -12.51
N TYR A 119 3.89 -4.90 -12.53
CA TYR A 119 2.63 -4.19 -12.36
C TYR A 119 2.51 -3.57 -10.97
N ASP A 120 2.86 -4.33 -9.92
CA ASP A 120 2.90 -3.93 -8.51
C ASP A 120 3.77 -2.68 -8.32
N VAL A 121 5.03 -2.73 -8.75
CA VAL A 121 5.95 -1.57 -8.69
C VAL A 121 5.40 -0.37 -9.46
N ILE A 122 4.82 -0.58 -10.64
CA ILE A 122 4.23 0.51 -11.42
C ILE A 122 3.08 1.16 -10.65
N VAL A 123 2.19 0.37 -10.05
CA VAL A 123 1.03 0.89 -9.31
C VAL A 123 1.47 1.65 -8.06
N HIS A 124 2.35 1.08 -7.24
CA HIS A 124 2.89 1.75 -6.05
C HIS A 124 3.56 3.08 -6.41
N LEU A 125 4.29 3.15 -7.53
CA LEU A 125 4.97 4.39 -7.93
C LEU A 125 4.08 5.41 -8.64
N THR A 126 3.02 4.99 -9.33
CA THR A 126 2.21 5.88 -10.18
C THR A 126 0.82 6.21 -9.64
N LEU A 127 0.30 5.44 -8.68
CA LEU A 127 -0.95 5.76 -7.95
C LEU A 127 -0.66 6.15 -6.51
N GLU A 128 -0.02 5.27 -5.75
CA GLU A 128 0.18 5.44 -4.31
C GLU A 128 1.26 6.50 -4.00
N GLY A 129 2.35 6.51 -4.77
CA GLY A 129 3.43 7.47 -4.63
C GLY A 129 2.97 8.93 -4.75
N PRO A 130 2.25 9.30 -5.83
CA PRO A 130 1.66 10.62 -5.95
C PRO A 130 0.66 10.94 -4.82
N PHE A 131 -0.16 9.97 -4.40
CA PHE A 131 -1.07 10.15 -3.26
C PHE A 131 -0.28 10.52 -1.99
N VAL A 132 0.71 9.71 -1.60
CA VAL A 132 1.56 9.97 -0.42
C VAL A 132 2.28 11.31 -0.53
N TYR A 133 2.87 11.62 -1.69
CA TYR A 133 3.56 12.88 -1.92
C TYR A 133 2.63 14.08 -1.72
N THR A 134 1.44 14.05 -2.32
CA THR A 134 0.45 15.12 -2.20
C THR A 134 -0.07 15.25 -0.77
N SER A 135 -0.34 14.13 -0.09
CA SER A 135 -0.81 14.10 1.29
C SER A 135 0.22 14.68 2.29
N LEU A 136 1.52 14.42 2.08
CA LEU A 136 2.57 14.83 3.02
C LEU A 136 3.19 16.20 2.72
N VAL A 137 3.38 16.53 1.44
CA VAL A 137 4.14 17.72 1.03
C VAL A 137 3.21 18.87 0.69
N VAL A 138 2.11 18.57 0.01
CA VAL A 138 1.20 19.62 -0.45
C VAL A 138 0.18 19.97 0.63
N CYS A 139 -0.17 19.05 1.55
CA CYS A 139 -1.01 19.19 2.77
C CYS A 139 -2.37 19.92 2.62
N CYS A 140 -2.65 20.51 1.46
CA CYS A 140 -3.65 21.55 1.23
C CYS A 140 -4.44 21.30 -0.06
N LEU A 141 -4.05 20.32 -0.88
CA LEU A 141 -4.90 19.80 -1.95
C LEU A 141 -5.89 18.81 -1.32
N HIS A 142 -6.94 19.34 -0.69
CA HIS A 142 -8.21 18.63 -0.72
C HIS A 142 -8.57 18.52 -2.20
N PHE A 143 -8.52 17.31 -2.78
CA PHE A 143 -9.06 17.15 -4.13
C PHE A 143 -10.54 17.52 -4.04
N GLN A 144 -11.03 18.44 -4.89
CA GLN A 144 -12.47 18.72 -4.95
C GLN A 144 -13.23 17.58 -5.64
N GLU A 145 -12.52 16.82 -6.48
CA GLU A 145 -13.00 15.63 -7.18
C GLU A 145 -11.91 14.55 -7.05
N GLY A 146 -12.06 13.62 -6.10
CA GLY A 146 -11.14 12.48 -5.93
C GLY A 146 -11.90 11.15 -5.89
N PRO A 147 -11.28 10.06 -5.39
CA PRO A 147 -11.87 8.72 -5.45
C PRO A 147 -13.23 8.67 -4.77
N LYS A 148 -14.29 8.46 -5.57
CA LYS A 148 -15.68 8.43 -5.07
C LYS A 148 -16.03 7.10 -4.40
N ALA A 149 -15.28 6.04 -4.71
CA ALA A 149 -15.49 4.71 -4.13
C ALA A 149 -15.04 4.63 -2.66
N ASP A 150 -14.04 5.41 -2.27
CA ASP A 150 -13.56 5.49 -0.89
C ASP A 150 -13.12 6.93 -0.58
N SER A 151 -13.93 7.63 0.22
CA SER A 151 -13.71 9.06 0.49
C SER A 151 -12.47 9.33 1.35
N ARG A 152 -11.86 8.31 1.96
CA ARG A 152 -10.67 8.50 2.83
C ARG A 152 -9.44 8.94 2.05
N TRP A 153 -9.34 8.53 0.79
CA TRP A 153 -8.29 8.97 -0.13
C TRP A 153 -8.43 10.46 -0.48
N LEU A 154 -9.66 10.97 -0.50
CA LEU A 154 -9.94 12.39 -0.77
C LEU A 154 -9.40 13.29 0.34
N VAL A 155 -9.59 12.86 1.59
CA VAL A 155 -9.24 13.63 2.79
C VAL A 155 -7.86 13.29 3.34
N SER A 156 -7.10 12.45 2.63
CA SER A 156 -5.78 11.96 3.09
C SER A 156 -5.85 11.38 4.51
N ASP A 157 -6.76 10.44 4.73
CA ASP A 157 -6.93 9.80 6.05
C ASP A 157 -5.58 9.28 6.58
N PRO A 158 -5.18 9.63 7.82
CA PRO A 158 -3.87 9.26 8.35
C PRO A 158 -3.62 7.74 8.38
N THR A 159 -4.67 6.93 8.53
CA THR A 159 -4.54 5.46 8.50
C THR A 159 -4.12 5.01 7.11
N ILE A 160 -4.83 5.48 6.08
CA ILE A 160 -4.51 5.18 4.67
C ILE A 160 -3.12 5.71 4.34
N VAL A 161 -2.84 6.99 4.57
CA VAL A 161 -1.53 7.59 4.29
C VAL A 161 -0.40 6.81 4.99
N SER A 162 -0.59 6.36 6.23
CA SER A 162 0.43 5.59 6.94
C SER A 162 0.72 4.22 6.31
N VAL A 163 -0.30 3.54 5.79
CA VAL A 163 -0.16 2.27 5.06
C VAL A 163 0.54 2.52 3.73
N GLU A 164 0.10 3.54 2.99
CA GLU A 164 0.62 3.84 1.65
C GLU A 164 2.10 4.28 1.67
N ILE A 165 2.57 4.93 2.75
CA ILE A 165 4.01 5.20 2.92
C ILE A 165 4.81 3.90 2.93
N LEU A 166 4.29 2.84 3.57
CA LEU A 166 4.96 1.55 3.64
C LEU A 166 4.89 0.82 2.29
N THR A 167 3.74 0.78 1.61
CA THR A 167 3.62 0.10 0.32
C THR A 167 4.49 0.76 -0.76
N VAL A 168 4.46 2.10 -0.84
CA VAL A 168 5.28 2.87 -1.79
C VAL A 168 6.76 2.63 -1.59
N VAL A 169 7.25 2.62 -0.34
CA VAL A 169 8.68 2.51 -0.05
C VAL A 169 9.11 1.06 0.12
N LEU A 170 8.57 0.36 1.13
CA LEU A 170 9.00 -0.99 1.49
C LEU A 170 8.61 -2.00 0.41
N ASP A 171 7.35 -2.00 -0.04
CA ASP A 171 6.88 -3.04 -0.97
C ASP A 171 7.49 -2.84 -2.36
N SER A 172 7.59 -1.60 -2.86
CA SER A 172 8.33 -1.32 -4.10
C SER A 172 9.80 -1.79 -4.03
N LEU A 173 10.50 -1.58 -2.91
CA LEU A 173 11.88 -2.05 -2.73
C LEU A 173 11.95 -3.58 -2.70
N LEU A 174 11.06 -4.23 -1.96
CA LEU A 174 10.96 -5.70 -1.89
C LEU A 174 10.64 -6.30 -3.26
N ALA A 175 9.70 -5.70 -4.01
CA ALA A 175 9.31 -6.13 -5.34
C ALA A 175 10.46 -5.99 -6.35
N LEU A 176 11.19 -4.87 -6.34
CA LEU A 176 12.39 -4.69 -7.18
C LEU A 176 13.50 -5.71 -6.84
N LEU A 177 13.75 -5.96 -5.56
CA LEU A 177 14.70 -6.98 -5.13
C LEU A 177 14.23 -8.39 -5.51
N LEU A 178 12.93 -8.65 -5.47
CA LEU A 178 12.36 -9.93 -5.86
C LEU A 178 12.42 -10.12 -7.38
N ILE A 179 12.16 -9.09 -8.19
CA ILE A 179 12.39 -9.13 -9.65
C ILE A 179 13.85 -9.51 -9.93
N HIS A 180 14.80 -8.86 -9.25
CA HIS A 180 16.21 -9.21 -9.37
C HIS A 180 16.46 -10.68 -8.98
N ALA A 181 15.87 -11.16 -7.88
CA ALA A 181 16.01 -12.52 -7.41
C ALA A 181 15.43 -13.57 -8.38
N VAL A 182 14.29 -13.28 -9.02
CA VAL A 182 13.64 -14.14 -10.03
C VAL A 182 14.48 -14.19 -11.30
N LEU A 183 14.96 -13.04 -11.80
CA LEU A 183 15.74 -12.98 -13.04
C LEU A 183 17.12 -13.62 -12.92
N ASN A 184 17.71 -13.63 -11.72
CA ASN A 184 19.07 -14.12 -11.48
C ASN A 184 19.12 -15.41 -10.65
N ASP A 185 17.99 -16.12 -10.54
CA ASP A 185 17.83 -17.39 -9.82
C ASP A 185 18.49 -17.40 -8.42
N LYS A 186 18.11 -16.43 -7.59
CA LYS A 186 18.69 -16.26 -6.25
C LYS A 186 17.97 -17.10 -5.20
N TYR A 187 18.73 -17.72 -4.29
CA TYR A 187 18.21 -18.57 -3.22
C TYR A 187 17.22 -17.85 -2.28
N TYR A 188 17.34 -16.53 -2.13
CA TYR A 188 16.49 -15.72 -1.26
C TYR A 188 15.18 -15.26 -1.93
N ARG A 189 14.92 -15.66 -3.19
CA ARG A 189 13.70 -15.33 -3.93
C ARG A 189 12.43 -15.59 -3.12
N HIS A 190 12.26 -16.81 -2.61
CA HIS A 190 11.03 -17.18 -1.89
C HIS A 190 10.90 -16.49 -0.53
N PHE A 191 12.01 -16.10 0.09
CA PHE A 191 11.97 -15.27 1.29
C PHE A 191 11.39 -13.88 0.98
N LEU A 192 11.88 -13.22 -0.07
CA LEU A 192 11.36 -11.91 -0.50
C LEU A 192 9.90 -12.01 -0.98
N GLN A 193 9.55 -13.07 -1.71
CA GLN A 193 8.18 -13.32 -2.17
C GLN A 193 7.20 -13.46 -1.00
N ILE A 194 7.58 -14.20 0.05
CA ILE A 194 6.75 -14.31 1.26
C ILE A 194 6.65 -12.96 1.98
N ALA A 195 7.77 -12.24 2.13
CA ALA A 195 7.77 -10.94 2.80
C ALA A 195 6.85 -9.92 2.10
N LEU A 196 7.01 -9.76 0.79
CA LEU A 196 6.17 -8.87 -0.03
C LEU A 196 4.69 -9.25 0.08
N SER A 197 4.36 -10.53 -0.12
CA SER A 197 2.96 -10.97 -0.08
C SER A 197 2.30 -10.81 1.29
N VAL A 198 3.07 -10.92 2.38
CA VAL A 198 2.54 -10.62 3.72
C VAL A 198 2.29 -9.13 3.89
N CYS A 199 3.20 -8.27 3.40
CA CYS A 199 2.99 -6.82 3.40
C CYS A 199 1.73 -6.43 2.62
N GLU A 200 1.57 -6.90 1.39
CA GLU A 200 0.41 -6.61 0.53
C GLU A 200 -0.91 -7.01 1.22
N LEU A 201 -0.97 -8.24 1.76
CA LEU A 201 -2.18 -8.73 2.45
C LEU A 201 -2.46 -7.97 3.75
N TYR A 202 -1.42 -7.63 4.50
CA TYR A 202 -1.58 -6.86 5.73
C TYR A 202 -2.00 -5.42 5.43
N GLY A 203 -1.41 -4.78 4.42
CA GLY A 203 -1.78 -3.46 3.93
C GLY A 203 -3.25 -3.41 3.53
N GLY A 204 -3.69 -4.35 2.68
CA GLY A 204 -5.10 -4.46 2.29
C GLY A 204 -6.03 -4.67 3.49
N TRP A 205 -5.64 -5.52 4.45
CA TRP A 205 -6.40 -5.69 5.68
C TRP A 205 -6.51 -4.38 6.48
N MET A 206 -5.41 -3.63 6.64
CA MET A 206 -5.39 -2.36 7.37
C MET A 206 -6.14 -1.24 6.65
N THR A 207 -6.29 -1.30 5.33
CA THR A 207 -7.11 -0.37 4.55
C THR A 207 -8.60 -0.59 4.77
N PHE A 208 -9.06 -1.85 4.84
CA PHE A 208 -10.51 -2.16 4.90
C PHE A 208 -11.05 -2.49 6.29
N CYS A 209 -10.28 -3.18 7.13
CA CYS A 209 -10.76 -3.64 8.44
C CYS A 209 -11.17 -2.50 9.38
N PRO A 210 -10.39 -1.41 9.54
CA PRO A 210 -10.82 -0.29 10.38
C PRO A 210 -12.15 0.31 9.93
N ASP A 211 -12.36 0.47 8.62
CA ASP A 211 -13.61 1.03 8.09
C ASP A 211 -14.78 0.07 8.27
N TRP A 212 -14.55 -1.22 8.04
CA TRP A 212 -15.54 -2.26 8.25
C TRP A 212 -16.01 -2.33 9.70
N LEU A 213 -15.11 -2.19 10.68
CA LEU A 213 -15.45 -2.12 12.10
C LEU A 213 -16.33 -0.90 12.44
N LEU A 214 -16.29 0.15 11.62
CA LEU A 214 -17.14 1.34 11.74
C LEU A 214 -18.43 1.25 10.90
N GLY A 215 -18.69 0.10 10.25
CA GLY A 215 -19.85 -0.07 9.38
C GLY A 215 -19.67 0.45 7.96
N SER A 216 -18.42 0.60 7.51
CA SER A 216 -18.02 1.07 6.19
C SER A 216 -18.60 2.42 5.74
N PRO A 217 -18.55 3.48 6.58
CA PRO A 217 -19.22 4.75 6.28
C PRO A 217 -18.59 5.52 5.12
N HIS A 218 -17.35 5.20 4.75
CA HIS A 218 -16.60 5.91 3.72
C HIS A 218 -16.63 5.22 2.34
N LEU A 219 -17.13 3.99 2.27
CA LEU A 219 -17.17 3.20 1.04
C LEU A 219 -18.50 3.41 0.30
N ASP A 220 -18.43 3.91 -0.93
CA ASP A 220 -19.61 4.04 -1.78
C ASP A 220 -19.89 2.72 -2.51
N THR A 221 -20.94 2.03 -2.06
CA THR A 221 -21.41 0.76 -2.64
C THR A 221 -22.69 0.92 -3.47
N SER A 222 -23.17 2.15 -3.67
CA SER A 222 -24.42 2.43 -4.37
C SER A 222 -24.34 2.20 -5.88
N SER A 223 -23.15 2.36 -6.45
CA SER A 223 -22.86 2.18 -7.87
C SER A 223 -22.27 0.79 -8.13
N TRP A 224 -22.77 0.11 -9.16
CA TRP A 224 -22.22 -1.18 -9.61
C TRP A 224 -20.73 -1.09 -9.93
N LEU A 225 -20.30 0.02 -10.56
CA LEU A 225 -18.89 0.24 -10.92
C LEU A 225 -18.03 0.40 -9.66
N HIS A 226 -18.49 1.18 -8.68
CA HIS A 226 -17.73 1.41 -7.46
C HIS A 226 -17.61 0.13 -6.63
N LEU A 227 -18.70 -0.63 -6.49
CA LEU A 227 -18.69 -1.87 -5.73
C LEU A 227 -17.90 -2.98 -6.43
N TRP A 228 -18.23 -3.33 -7.68
CA TRP A 228 -17.68 -4.54 -8.29
C TRP A 228 -16.32 -4.33 -8.94
N VAL A 229 -16.09 -3.17 -9.56
CA VAL A 229 -14.83 -2.92 -10.28
C VAL A 229 -13.81 -2.29 -9.33
N TYR A 230 -14.14 -1.15 -8.71
CA TYR A 230 -13.18 -0.44 -7.85
C TYR A 230 -12.94 -1.15 -6.53
N LEU A 231 -13.99 -1.54 -5.82
CA LEU A 231 -13.83 -2.16 -4.51
C LEU A 231 -13.49 -3.65 -4.64
N VAL A 232 -14.32 -4.47 -5.28
CA VAL A 232 -14.11 -5.93 -5.30
C VAL A 232 -12.98 -6.36 -6.22
N PHE A 233 -12.96 -5.94 -7.49
CA PHE A 233 -11.99 -6.46 -8.46
C PHE A 233 -10.57 -5.98 -8.17
N PHE A 234 -10.32 -4.67 -8.10
CA PHE A 234 -8.96 -4.17 -7.88
C PHE A 234 -8.38 -4.66 -6.55
N ASN A 235 -9.11 -4.54 -5.43
CA ASN A 235 -8.59 -5.04 -4.16
C ASN A 235 -8.54 -6.58 -4.10
N GLY A 236 -9.48 -7.26 -4.75
CA GLY A 236 -9.48 -8.72 -4.85
C GLY A 236 -8.24 -9.27 -5.55
N VAL A 237 -7.70 -8.56 -6.55
CA VAL A 237 -6.44 -8.93 -7.21
C VAL A 237 -5.26 -8.86 -6.24
N TRP A 238 -5.19 -7.81 -5.41
CA TRP A 238 -4.17 -7.64 -4.35
C TRP A 238 -4.34 -8.61 -3.17
N VAL A 239 -5.42 -9.40 -3.13
CA VAL A 239 -5.55 -10.53 -2.20
C VAL A 239 -5.20 -11.84 -2.89
N LEU A 240 -5.76 -12.07 -4.09
CA LEU A 240 -5.63 -13.32 -4.80
C LEU A 240 -4.18 -13.60 -5.20
N VAL A 241 -3.51 -12.63 -5.83
CA VAL A 241 -2.15 -12.86 -6.34
C VAL A 241 -1.15 -13.11 -5.20
N PRO A 242 -1.14 -12.31 -4.11
CA PRO A 242 -0.24 -12.58 -2.98
C PRO A 242 -0.48 -13.95 -2.32
N VAL A 243 -1.75 -14.37 -2.18
CA VAL A 243 -2.07 -15.73 -1.69
C VAL A 243 -1.52 -16.82 -2.61
N LEU A 244 -1.64 -16.66 -3.93
CA LEU A 244 -1.07 -17.60 -4.90
C LEU A 244 0.46 -17.63 -4.82
N LEU A 245 1.12 -16.48 -4.63
CA LEU A 245 2.57 -16.39 -4.45
C LEU A 245 3.04 -17.03 -3.13
N LEU A 246 2.27 -16.90 -2.05
CA LEU A 246 2.53 -17.60 -0.79
C LEU A 246 2.39 -19.11 -0.96
N ALA A 247 1.34 -19.58 -1.62
CA ALA A 247 1.13 -20.99 -1.91
C ALA A 247 2.28 -21.55 -2.76
N GLN A 248 2.70 -20.84 -3.82
CA GLN A 248 3.85 -21.21 -4.64
C GLN A 248 5.13 -21.35 -3.78
N SER A 249 5.42 -20.35 -2.94
CA SER A 249 6.60 -20.38 -2.08
C SER A 249 6.55 -21.51 -1.06
N TRP A 250 5.37 -21.79 -0.49
CA TRP A 250 5.15 -22.91 0.43
C TRP A 250 5.46 -24.25 -0.22
N PHE A 251 4.94 -24.52 -1.42
CA PHE A 251 5.21 -25.76 -2.14
C PHE A 251 6.69 -25.90 -2.53
N CYS A 252 7.35 -24.80 -2.93
CA CYS A 252 8.78 -24.81 -3.21
C CYS A 252 9.61 -25.16 -1.96
N LEU A 253 9.35 -24.48 -0.84
CA LEU A 253 10.03 -24.74 0.44
C LEU A 253 9.83 -26.18 0.93
N ARG A 254 8.62 -26.72 0.78
CA ARG A 254 8.33 -28.13 1.11
C ARG A 254 9.14 -29.09 0.25
N SER A 255 9.22 -28.84 -1.06
CA SER A 255 10.02 -29.66 -1.99
C SER A 255 11.51 -29.66 -1.62
N LEU A 256 12.06 -28.47 -1.34
CA LEU A 256 13.45 -28.31 -0.90
C LEU A 256 13.73 -29.04 0.42
N HIS A 257 12.80 -29.02 1.36
CA HIS A 257 12.93 -29.74 2.63
C HIS A 257 12.97 -31.27 2.43
N THR A 258 12.13 -31.81 1.56
CA THR A 258 12.14 -33.25 1.22
C THR A 258 13.47 -33.65 0.57
N LEU A 259 13.94 -32.89 -0.42
CA LEU A 259 15.23 -33.16 -1.09
C LEU A 259 16.42 -33.13 -0.11
N ARG A 260 16.38 -32.22 0.88
CA ARG A 260 17.41 -32.15 1.93
C ARG A 260 17.38 -33.40 2.82
N THR A 261 16.19 -33.84 3.20
CA THR A 261 15.98 -35.04 4.02
C THR A 261 16.51 -36.29 3.31
N ASP A 262 16.18 -36.47 2.03
CA ASP A 262 16.64 -37.61 1.23
C ASP A 262 18.17 -37.66 1.11
N LYS A 263 18.81 -36.51 0.84
CA LYS A 263 20.28 -36.41 0.81
C LYS A 263 20.92 -36.82 2.13
N ASN A 264 20.34 -36.38 3.25
CA ASN A 264 20.82 -36.74 4.58
C ASN A 264 20.67 -38.25 4.86
N HIS A 265 19.58 -38.87 4.41
CA HIS A 265 19.38 -40.32 4.54
C HIS A 265 20.38 -41.14 3.72
N ILE A 266 20.65 -40.73 2.48
CA ILE A 266 21.65 -41.39 1.63
C ILE A 266 23.05 -41.28 2.26
N SER A 267 23.42 -40.09 2.73
CA SER A 267 24.72 -39.87 3.39
C SER A 267 24.90 -40.73 4.63
N ARG A 268 23.83 -41.03 5.38
CA ARG A 268 23.89 -41.91 6.57
C ARG A 268 23.98 -43.39 6.24
N LYS A 269 23.47 -43.83 5.08
CA LYS A 269 23.58 -45.24 4.64
C LYS A 269 24.96 -45.58 4.09
N ASN A 270 25.71 -44.58 3.65
CA ASN A 270 27.03 -44.75 3.03
C ASN A 270 28.21 -44.62 4.02
N MET A 271 27.92 -44.50 5.32
CA MET A 271 28.89 -44.41 6.42
C MET A 271 28.74 -45.64 7.33
#